data_AF-A0A1G0NXI9-F1
#
_entry.id   AF-A0A1G0NXI9-F1
#
_cell.length_a   1.000
_cell.length_b   1.000
_cell.length_c   1.000
_cell.angle_alpha   90.00
_cell.angle_beta   90.00
_cell.angle_gamma   90.00
#
_symmetry.space_group_name_H-M   'P 1'
#
loop_
_entity.id
_entity.type
_entity.pdbx_description
1 polymer ?
#
loop_
_entity_poly.entity_id
_entity_poly.type
_entity_poly.pdbx_seq_one_letter_code
_entity_poly.pdbx_strand_id
1 'polypeptide(L)'
;MPVTAKLSREFYDKFGDKIADELVNWFNQVDTSYRSEFKDLFEVHFSRFDARLEQRWAQLDAKMEQRLAEFRADFERRLGEQTRWLFGAWAILLASVIGLWFRR
;
A
#
# COMPACT_ATOMS: atom_id res chain seq x y z
N MET A 1 -20.12 -26.59 7.58
CA MET A 1 -20.64 -27.47 8.64
C MET A 1 -21.52 -26.62 9.55
N PRO A 2 -22.77 -27.02 9.84
CA PRO A 2 -23.59 -26.28 10.80
C PRO A 2 -22.92 -26.33 12.18
N VAL A 3 -22.74 -25.18 12.81
CA VAL A 3 -22.35 -25.15 14.23
C VAL A 3 -23.60 -25.53 15.00
N THR A 4 -23.67 -26.77 15.51
CA THR A 4 -24.75 -27.17 16.41
C THR A 4 -24.58 -26.42 17.71
N ALA A 5 -25.25 -25.27 17.87
CA ALA A 5 -25.44 -24.71 19.19
C ALA A 5 -26.15 -25.74 20.06
N LYS A 6 -25.57 -26.06 21.20
CA LYS A 6 -26.16 -27.00 22.16
C LYS A 6 -26.43 -26.26 23.45
N LEU A 7 -27.69 -26.26 23.86
CA LEU A 7 -28.12 -25.76 25.17
C LEU A 7 -27.83 -26.82 26.25
N SER A 8 -27.70 -26.39 27.50
CA SER A 8 -27.42 -27.29 28.62
C SER A 8 -28.64 -28.14 28.97
N ARG A 9 -28.42 -29.35 29.50
CA ARG A 9 -29.52 -30.26 29.91
C ARG A 9 -30.51 -29.60 30.88
N GLU A 10 -30.00 -28.83 31.84
CA GLU A 10 -30.85 -28.06 32.78
C GLU A 10 -31.79 -27.06 32.08
N PHE A 11 -31.42 -26.56 30.90
CA PHE A 11 -32.29 -25.69 30.11
C PHE A 11 -33.46 -26.47 29.52
N TYR A 12 -33.20 -27.67 29.00
CA TYR A 12 -34.24 -28.59 28.53
C TYR A 12 -35.18 -28.99 29.69
N ASP A 13 -34.63 -29.29 30.86
CA ASP A 13 -35.41 -29.69 32.03
C ASP A 13 -36.32 -28.55 32.56
N LYS A 14 -35.87 -27.29 32.47
CA LYS A 14 -36.63 -26.12 32.94
C LYS A 14 -37.64 -25.57 31.93
N PHE A 15 -37.31 -25.59 30.65
CA PHE A 15 -38.11 -24.95 29.60
C PHE A 15 -38.82 -25.95 28.68
N GLY A 16 -38.47 -27.24 28.78
CA GLY A 16 -39.01 -28.31 27.96
C GLY A 16 -38.29 -28.47 26.62
N ASP A 17 -38.25 -29.71 26.14
CA ASP A 17 -37.53 -30.08 24.91
C ASP A 17 -37.98 -29.27 23.70
N LYS A 18 -39.29 -29.04 23.57
CA LYS A 18 -39.86 -28.30 22.43
C LYS A 18 -39.32 -26.87 22.32
N ILE A 19 -39.28 -26.14 23.43
CA ILE A 19 -38.82 -24.74 23.44
C ILE A 19 -37.31 -24.68 23.20
N ALA A 20 -36.55 -25.60 23.80
CA ALA A 20 -35.11 -25.69 23.60
C ALA A 20 -34.74 -26.02 22.14
N ASP A 21 -35.46 -26.96 21.51
CA ASP A 21 -35.24 -27.34 20.11
C ASP A 21 -35.59 -26.20 19.14
N GLU A 22 -36.70 -25.48 19.37
CA GLU A 22 -37.05 -24.30 18.56
C GLU A 22 -35.96 -23.21 18.65
N LEU A 23 -35.40 -22.98 19.85
CA LEU A 23 -34.36 -21.97 20.06
C LEU A 23 -33.02 -22.36 19.43
N VAL A 24 -32.65 -23.64 19.49
CA VAL A 24 -31.46 -24.17 18.79
C VAL A 24 -31.63 -24.07 17.27
N ASN A 25 -32.80 -24.41 16.75
CA ASN A 25 -33.08 -24.33 15.32
C ASN A 25 -33.02 -22.88 14.82
N TRP A 26 -33.62 -21.94 15.55
CA TRP A 26 -33.51 -20.52 15.24
C TRP A 26 -32.06 -20.04 15.28
N PHE A 27 -31.29 -20.39 16.31
CA PHE A 27 -29.89 -19.99 16.42
C PHE A 27 -29.03 -20.52 15.26
N ASN A 28 -29.22 -21.79 14.88
CA ASN A 28 -28.48 -22.40 13.77
C ASN A 28 -28.84 -21.75 12.42
N GLN A 29 -30.11 -21.35 12.24
CA GLN A 29 -30.57 -20.63 11.06
C GLN A 29 -29.97 -19.22 11.00
N VAL A 30 -29.94 -18.52 12.12
CA VAL A 30 -29.35 -17.18 12.25
C VAL A 30 -27.85 -17.22 12.01
N ASP A 31 -27.10 -18.15 12.62
CA ASP A 31 -25.66 -18.29 12.40
C ASP A 31 -25.33 -18.55 10.93
N THR A 32 -26.12 -19.40 10.26
CA THR A 32 -25.93 -19.69 8.83
C THR A 32 -26.21 -18.46 7.96
N SER A 33 -27.30 -17.74 8.22
CA SER A 33 -27.67 -16.52 7.47
C SER A 33 -26.63 -15.42 7.68
N TYR A 34 -26.29 -15.10 8.93
CA TYR A 34 -25.32 -14.07 9.26
C TYR A 34 -23.93 -14.37 8.71
N ARG A 35 -23.47 -15.63 8.75
CA ARG A 35 -22.19 -16.00 8.13
C ARG A 35 -22.19 -15.77 6.63
N SER A 36 -23.30 -16.07 5.95
CA SER A 36 -23.43 -15.84 4.51
C SER A 36 -23.43 -14.35 4.17
N GLU A 37 -24.29 -13.55 4.83
CA GLU A 37 -24.38 -12.11 4.62
C GLU A 37 -23.07 -11.40 4.97
N PHE A 38 -22.43 -11.81 6.07
CA PHE A 38 -21.13 -11.28 6.47
C PHE A 38 -20.07 -11.60 5.43
N LYS A 39 -20.04 -12.82 4.91
CA LYS A 39 -19.09 -13.21 3.86
C LYS A 39 -19.30 -12.38 2.58
N ASP A 40 -20.55 -12.21 2.15
CA ASP A 40 -20.89 -11.42 0.96
C ASP A 40 -20.51 -9.95 1.13
N LEU A 41 -20.83 -9.36 2.30
CA LEU A 41 -20.42 -8.00 2.64
C LEU A 41 -18.90 -7.88 2.66
N PHE A 42 -18.19 -8.81 3.28
CA PHE A 42 -16.73 -8.83 3.31
C PHE A 42 -16.13 -8.93 1.91
N GLU A 43 -16.68 -9.79 1.05
CA GLU A 43 -16.19 -9.96 -0.32
C GLU A 43 -16.32 -8.67 -1.14
N VAL A 44 -17.47 -8.00 -1.04
CA VAL A 44 -17.69 -6.69 -1.69
C VAL A 44 -16.77 -5.62 -1.12
N HIS A 45 -16.65 -5.53 0.21
CA HIS A 45 -15.81 -4.52 0.86
C HIS A 45 -14.33 -4.75 0.58
N PHE A 46 -13.87 -6.01 0.61
CA PHE A 46 -12.49 -6.38 0.37
C PHE A 46 -12.11 -6.14 -1.08
N SER A 47 -12.96 -6.52 -2.05
CA SER A 47 -12.73 -6.22 -3.47
C SER A 47 -12.60 -4.71 -3.72
N ARG A 48 -13.47 -3.89 -3.11
CA ARG A 48 -13.38 -2.43 -3.23
C ARG A 48 -12.16 -1.85 -2.53
N PHE A 49 -11.76 -2.43 -1.40
CA PHE A 49 -10.57 -2.01 -0.66
C PHE A 49 -9.30 -2.33 -1.46
N ASP A 50 -9.22 -3.53 -2.01
CA ASP A 50 -8.11 -3.99 -2.84
C ASP A 50 -7.93 -3.09 -4.08
N ALA A 51 -9.02 -2.82 -4.80
CA ALA A 51 -8.99 -1.92 -5.96
C ALA A 51 -8.53 -0.49 -5.59
N ARG A 52 -8.92 0.02 -4.41
CA ARG A 52 -8.46 1.32 -3.91
C ARG A 52 -6.99 1.30 -3.50
N LEU A 53 -6.51 0.21 -2.92
CA LEU A 53 -5.11 0.05 -2.58
C LEU A 53 -4.27 0.01 -3.84
N GLU A 54 -4.65 -0.80 -4.83
CA GLU A 54 -3.94 -0.90 -6.11
C GLU A 54 -3.88 0.45 -6.82
N GLN A 55 -4.99 1.20 -6.85
CA GLN A 55 -5.02 2.56 -7.40
C GLN A 55 -4.05 3.51 -6.68
N ARG A 56 -4.01 3.47 -5.34
CA ARG A 56 -3.10 4.32 -4.55
C ARG A 56 -1.64 3.92 -4.73
N TRP A 57 -1.36 2.62 -4.83
CA TRP A 57 -0.03 2.11 -5.12
C TRP A 57 0.47 2.58 -6.49
N ALA A 58 -0.35 2.44 -7.53
CA ALA A 58 0.00 2.93 -8.86
C ALA A 58 0.24 4.45 -8.88
N GLN A 59 -0.56 5.24 -8.15
CA GLN A 59 -0.34 6.69 -8.03
C GLN A 59 0.95 7.04 -7.28
N LEU A 60 1.27 6.31 -6.21
CA LEU A 60 2.51 6.50 -5.46
C LEU A 60 3.72 6.16 -6.33
N ASP A 61 3.66 5.06 -7.06
CA ASP A 61 4.73 4.61 -7.94
C ASP A 61 5.00 5.64 -9.05
N ALA A 62 3.95 6.07 -9.75
CA ALA A 62 4.05 7.12 -10.77
C ALA A 62 4.63 8.44 -10.21
N LYS A 63 4.23 8.83 -9.00
CA LYS A 63 4.76 10.03 -8.34
C LYS A 63 6.23 9.88 -7.95
N MET A 64 6.65 8.69 -7.53
CA MET A 64 8.04 8.40 -7.19
C MET A 64 8.90 8.38 -8.44
N GLU A 65 8.45 7.73 -9.52
CA GLU A 65 9.13 7.77 -10.81
C GLU A 65 9.30 9.20 -11.32
N GLN A 66 8.24 10.02 -11.26
CA GLN A 66 8.31 11.43 -11.65
C GLN A 66 9.36 12.18 -10.82
N ARG A 67 9.33 12.06 -9.49
CA ARG A 67 10.30 12.74 -8.62
C ARG A 67 11.73 12.28 -8.84
N LEU A 68 11.94 10.99 -9.11
CA LEU A 68 13.26 10.45 -9.44
C LEU A 68 13.76 10.97 -10.78
N ALA A 69 12.89 11.09 -11.78
CA ALA A 69 13.23 11.68 -13.07
C ALA A 69 13.61 13.17 -12.94
N GLU A 70 12.81 13.95 -12.20
CA GLU A 70 13.10 15.35 -11.87
C GLU A 70 14.45 15.49 -11.14
N PHE A 71 14.68 14.67 -10.12
CA PHE A 71 15.93 14.68 -9.38
C PHE A 71 17.14 14.33 -10.26
N ARG A 72 17.03 13.32 -11.14
CA ARG A 72 18.09 12.96 -12.08
C ARG A 72 18.41 14.11 -13.03
N ALA A 73 17.39 14.76 -13.59
CA ALA A 73 17.56 15.89 -14.49
C ALA A 73 18.25 17.08 -13.80
N ASP A 74 17.81 17.43 -12.58
CA ASP A 74 18.44 18.49 -11.79
C ASP A 74 19.89 18.17 -11.45
N PHE A 75 20.18 16.91 -11.13
CA PHE A 75 21.51 16.46 -10.80
C PHE A 75 22.45 16.51 -12.01
N GLU A 76 22.03 15.99 -13.17
CA GLU A 76 22.78 16.06 -14.42
C GLU A 76 23.07 17.50 -14.82
N ARG A 77 22.08 18.39 -14.68
CA ARG A 77 22.25 19.81 -14.97
C ARG A 77 23.31 20.45 -14.06
N ARG A 78 23.23 20.23 -12.75
CA ARG A 78 24.21 20.78 -11.79
C ARG A 78 25.62 20.26 -12.04
N LEU A 79 25.76 18.96 -12.32
CA LEU A 79 27.06 18.40 -12.67
C LEU A 79 27.60 19.00 -13.97
N GLY A 80 26.77 19.14 -15.01
CA GLY A 80 27.17 19.77 -16.27
C GLY A 80 27.64 21.22 -16.09
N GLU A 81 26.90 22.01 -15.30
CA GLU A 81 27.29 23.40 -14.96
C GLU A 81 28.61 23.43 -14.17
N GLN A 82 28.77 22.56 -13.17
CA GLN A 82 29.99 22.47 -12.37
C GLN A 82 31.20 22.05 -13.22
N THR A 83 31.04 21.04 -14.08
CA THR A 83 32.09 20.57 -14.98
C THR A 83 32.50 21.67 -15.96
N ARG A 84 31.55 22.39 -16.55
CA ARG A 84 31.83 23.51 -17.45
C ARG A 84 32.61 24.62 -16.74
N TRP A 85 32.22 24.97 -15.51
CA TRP A 85 32.93 25.98 -14.73
C TRP A 85 34.35 25.54 -14.40
N LEU A 86 34.54 24.28 -13.98
CA LEU A 86 35.85 23.70 -13.72
C LEU A 86 36.74 23.78 -14.96
N PHE A 87 36.26 23.38 -16.13
CA PHE A 87 37.02 23.51 -17.38
C PHE A 87 37.40 24.96 -17.70
N GLY A 88 36.49 25.91 -17.50
CA GLY A 88 36.80 27.34 -17.65
C GLY A 88 37.88 27.82 -16.68
N ALA A 89 37.80 27.43 -15.41
CA ALA A 89 38.81 27.76 -14.40
C ALA A 89 40.18 27.14 -14.76
N TRP A 90 40.21 25.88 -15.17
CA TRP A 90 41.41 25.21 -15.64
C TRP A 90 42.01 25.87 -16.88
N ALA A 91 41.19 26.32 -17.85
CA ALA A 91 41.66 27.01 -19.04
C ALA A 91 42.37 28.33 -18.69
N ILE A 92 41.84 29.10 -17.73
CA ILE A 92 42.47 30.33 -17.24
C ILE A 92 43.81 30.04 -16.56
N LEU A 93 43.87 29.01 -15.71
CA LEU A 93 45.11 28.58 -15.05
C LEU A 93 46.17 28.16 -16.08
N LEU A 94 45.78 27.35 -17.07
CA LEU A 94 46.68 26.91 -18.15
C LEU A 94 47.19 28.08 -18.98
N ALA A 95 46.33 29.03 -19.36
CA ALA A 95 46.73 30.22 -20.09
C ALA A 95 47.75 31.06 -19.30
N SER A 96 47.57 31.16 -17.97
CA SER A 96 48.50 31.88 -17.08
C SER A 96 49.87 31.18 -17.03
N VAL A 97 49.90 29.85 -16.93
CA VAL A 97 51.15 29.07 -16.93
C VAL A 97 51.87 29.19 -18.27
N ILE A 98 51.15 29.10 -19.39
CA ILE A 98 51.71 29.25 -20.74
C ILE A 98 52.30 30.65 -20.93
N GLY A 99 51.56 31.70 -20.54
CA GLY A 99 52.03 33.07 -20.63
C GLY A 99 53.31 33.33 -19.83
N LEU A 100 53.48 32.65 -18.70
CA LEU A 100 54.68 32.73 -17.87
C LEU A 100 55.89 32.05 -18.53
N TRP A 101 55.66 31.01 -19.32
CA TRP A 101 56.70 30.32 -20.10
C TRP A 101 57.18 31.16 -21.29
N PHE A 102 56.29 31.89 -21.97
CA PHE A 102 56.63 32.79 -23.09
C PHE A 102 57.36 34.08 -22.68
N ARG A 103 57.31 34.46 -21.39
CA ARG A 103 57.93 35.67 -20.87
C ARG A 103 59.37 35.44 -20.36
N ARG A 104 59.86 34.22 -20.45
CA ARG A 104 61.19 33.77 -20.00
C ARG A 104 62.05 33.40 -21.21
#